data_AF-A0A1U8J1I1-F1
#
_entry.id   AF-A0A1U8J1I1-F1
#
_cell.length_a   1.000
_cell.length_b   1.000
_cell.length_c   1.000
_cell.angle_alpha   90.00
_cell.angle_beta   90.00
_cell.angle_gamma   90.00
#
_symmetry.space_group_name_H-M   'P 1'
#
loop_
_entity.id
_entity.type
_entity.pdbx_description
1 polymer ?
#
loop_
_entity_poly.entity_id
_entity_poly.type
_entity_poly.pdbx_seq_one_letter_code
_entity_poly.pdbx_strand_id
1 'polypeptide(L)'
;MRQQLQALRSEFELHRMQSGETISDFFSRMMVIISKMRTFGEKLEDVVIVEKILRSLTPKFNYVVCSIEESKDIYFLSIDELQGSLLVHEIKLQQQDNAELALKVSSDHLVKGNGGRRSNGHNDKS
;
A
#
# COMPACT_ATOMS: atom_id res chain seq x y z
N MET A 1 -13.42 -25.46 -21.31
CA MET A 1 -12.05 -24.90 -21.39
C MET A 1 -12.01 -23.48 -21.95
N ARG A 2 -12.40 -23.19 -23.20
CA ARG A 2 -12.31 -21.82 -23.78
C ARG A 2 -13.05 -20.74 -22.97
N GLN A 3 -14.28 -21.02 -22.50
CA GLN A 3 -15.04 -20.06 -21.68
C GLN A 3 -14.43 -19.83 -20.29
N GLN A 4 -13.84 -20.87 -19.68
CA GLN A 4 -13.19 -20.76 -18.37
C GLN A 4 -11.91 -19.94 -18.44
N LEU A 5 -11.10 -20.14 -19.47
CA LEU A 5 -9.90 -19.34 -19.71
C LEU A 5 -10.26 -17.87 -19.95
N GLN A 6 -11.32 -17.61 -20.73
CA GLN A 6 -11.76 -16.24 -20.97
C GLN A 6 -12.25 -15.56 -19.68
N ALA A 7 -12.95 -16.28 -18.81
CA ALA A 7 -13.36 -15.76 -17.51
C ALA A 7 -12.15 -15.43 -16.61
N LEU A 8 -11.13 -16.29 -16.59
CA LEU A 8 -9.89 -16.05 -15.83
C LEU A 8 -9.11 -14.84 -16.35
N ARG A 9 -9.05 -14.64 -17.67
CA ARG A 9 -8.46 -13.43 -18.26
C ARG A 9 -9.20 -12.17 -17.83
N SER A 10 -10.53 -12.19 -17.84
CA SER A 10 -11.31 -11.07 -17.34
C SER A 10 -11.09 -10.83 -15.84
N GLU A 11 -11.02 -11.89 -15.04
CA GLU A 11 -10.70 -11.81 -13.61
C GLU A 11 -9.31 -11.22 -13.37
N PHE A 12 -8.30 -11.67 -14.12
CA PHE A 12 -6.94 -11.13 -14.11
C PHE A 12 -6.98 -9.64 -14.43
N GLU A 13 -7.56 -9.23 -15.56
CA GLU A 13 -7.62 -7.82 -16.00
C GLU A 13 -8.31 -6.89 -14.98
N LEU A 14 -9.38 -7.37 -14.35
CA LEU A 14 -10.10 -6.62 -13.32
C LEU A 14 -9.48 -6.71 -11.93
N HIS A 15 -8.49 -7.60 -11.73
CA HIS A 15 -7.84 -7.75 -10.44
C HIS A 15 -7.11 -6.47 -10.04
N ARG A 16 -7.40 -5.98 -8.84
CA ARG A 16 -6.82 -4.79 -8.23
C ARG A 16 -6.53 -5.04 -6.75
N MET A 17 -5.57 -4.30 -6.23
CA MET A 17 -5.30 -4.24 -4.79
C MET A 17 -6.45 -3.50 -4.09
N GLN A 18 -6.93 -4.07 -2.98
CA GLN A 18 -8.01 -3.50 -2.20
C GLN A 18 -7.49 -2.46 -1.19
N SER A 19 -8.38 -1.57 -0.72
CA SER A 19 -8.03 -0.60 0.31
C SER A 19 -7.76 -1.31 1.64
N GLY A 20 -6.58 -1.09 2.23
CA GLY A 20 -6.16 -1.70 3.49
C GLY A 20 -5.65 -3.13 3.37
N GLU A 21 -5.58 -3.67 2.15
CA GLU A 21 -4.96 -4.96 1.88
C GLU A 21 -3.43 -4.87 1.98
N THR A 22 -2.77 -5.93 2.45
CA THR A 22 -1.31 -6.00 2.47
C THR A 22 -0.74 -6.44 1.12
N ILE A 23 0.52 -6.11 0.85
CA ILE A 23 1.21 -6.59 -0.36
C ILE A 23 1.21 -8.12 -0.43
N SER A 24 1.45 -8.82 0.69
CA SER A 24 1.44 -10.29 0.74
C SER A 24 0.09 -10.90 0.36
N ASP A 25 -1.01 -10.32 0.85
CA ASP A 25 -2.37 -10.79 0.54
C ASP A 25 -2.70 -10.59 -0.93
N PHE A 26 -2.36 -9.40 -1.46
CA PHE A 26 -2.57 -9.07 -2.87
C PHE A 26 -1.80 -10.03 -3.80
N PHE A 27 -0.51 -10.27 -3.54
CA PHE A 27 0.30 -11.21 -4.32
C PHE A 27 -0.25 -12.63 -4.25
N SER A 28 -0.68 -13.07 -3.06
CA SER A 28 -1.28 -14.40 -2.89
C SER A 28 -2.51 -14.59 -3.78
N ARG A 29 -3.42 -13.60 -3.82
CA ARG A 29 -4.62 -13.65 -4.69
C ARG A 29 -4.25 -13.60 -6.17
N MET A 30 -3.28 -12.76 -6.55
CA MET A 30 -2.82 -12.67 -7.93
C MET A 30 -2.23 -14.00 -8.42
N MET A 31 -1.39 -14.65 -7.60
CA MET A 31 -0.76 -15.92 -7.92
C MET A 31 -1.77 -17.06 -8.11
N VAL A 32 -2.87 -17.05 -7.35
CA VAL A 32 -3.97 -18.02 -7.55
C VAL A 32 -4.58 -17.90 -8.94
N ILE A 33 -4.80 -16.68 -9.44
CA ILE A 33 -5.36 -16.46 -10.79
C ILE A 33 -4.35 -16.91 -11.86
N ILE A 34 -3.09 -16.51 -11.72
CA ILE A 34 -2.00 -16.88 -12.64
C ILE A 34 -1.83 -18.40 -12.69
N SER A 35 -1.83 -19.07 -11.55
CA SER A 35 -1.72 -20.54 -11.46
C SER A 35 -2.89 -21.24 -12.15
N LYS A 36 -4.12 -20.74 -11.99
CA LYS A 36 -5.29 -21.24 -12.74
C LYS A 36 -5.09 -21.07 -14.24
N MET A 37 -4.69 -19.88 -14.71
CA MET A 37 -4.46 -19.61 -16.14
C MET A 37 -3.37 -20.53 -16.72
N ARG A 38 -2.26 -20.71 -16.00
CA ARG A 38 -1.18 -21.65 -16.38
C ARG A 38 -1.67 -23.09 -16.48
N THR A 39 -2.52 -23.53 -15.55
CA THR A 39 -3.15 -24.87 -15.59
C THR A 39 -4.00 -25.08 -16.85
N PHE A 40 -4.61 -24.02 -17.39
CA PHE A 40 -5.34 -24.06 -18.66
C PHE A 40 -4.45 -23.90 -19.91
N GLY A 41 -3.12 -23.90 -19.75
CA GLY A 41 -2.13 -23.86 -20.83
C GLY A 41 -1.73 -22.46 -21.28
N GLU A 42 -2.12 -21.41 -20.54
CA GLU A 42 -1.72 -20.04 -20.86
C GLU A 42 -0.28 -19.77 -20.39
N LYS A 43 0.54 -19.24 -21.30
CA LYS A 43 1.89 -18.78 -21.00
C LYS A 43 1.81 -17.30 -20.63
N LEU A 44 2.00 -17.02 -19.34
CA LEU A 44 2.16 -15.66 -18.83
C LEU A 44 3.64 -15.43 -18.54
N GLU A 45 4.23 -14.51 -19.30
CA GLU A 45 5.58 -14.03 -19.08
C GLU A 45 5.62 -13.16 -17.82
N ASP A 46 6.75 -13.18 -17.11
CA ASP A 46 6.90 -12.44 -15.87
C ASP A 46 6.74 -10.93 -16.08
N VAL A 47 7.22 -10.40 -17.21
CA VAL A 47 7.03 -8.98 -17.58
C VAL A 47 5.54 -8.59 -17.62
N VAL A 48 4.67 -9.44 -18.19
CA VAL A 48 3.22 -9.20 -18.27
C VAL A 48 2.61 -9.18 -16.87
N ILE A 49 3.07 -10.08 -16.00
CA ILE A 49 2.61 -10.17 -14.61
C ILE A 49 3.08 -8.95 -13.81
N VAL A 50 4.34 -8.54 -13.96
CA VAL A 50 4.94 -7.38 -13.30
C VAL A 50 4.21 -6.09 -13.70
N GLU A 51 4.04 -5.84 -15.01
CA GLU A 51 3.29 -4.69 -15.50
C GLU A 51 1.85 -4.69 -14.96
N LYS A 52 1.21 -5.86 -14.96
CA LYS A 52 -0.14 -6.00 -14.42
C LYS A 52 -0.19 -5.68 -12.92
N ILE A 53 0.76 -6.16 -12.14
CA ILE A 53 0.84 -5.88 -10.69
C ILE A 53 1.00 -4.38 -10.48
N LEU A 54 1.98 -3.74 -11.12
CA LEU A 54 2.27 -2.31 -10.99
C LEU A 54 1.03 -1.45 -11.31
N ARG A 55 0.31 -1.77 -12.40
CA ARG A 55 -0.94 -1.09 -12.80
C ARG A 55 -2.14 -1.35 -11.86
N SER A 56 -2.02 -2.31 -10.95
CA SER A 56 -3.10 -2.77 -10.08
C SER A 56 -2.93 -2.36 -8.62
N LEU A 57 -1.78 -1.79 -8.27
CA LEU A 57 -1.50 -1.26 -6.94
C LEU A 57 -2.34 -0.02 -6.63
N THR A 58 -2.53 0.24 -5.33
CA THR A 58 -3.20 1.46 -4.88
C THR A 58 -2.27 2.68 -5.01
N PRO A 59 -2.82 3.92 -5.06
CA PRO A 59 -2.02 5.14 -5.20
C PRO A 59 -0.93 5.34 -4.15
N LYS A 60 -1.03 4.66 -3.00
CA LYS A 60 0.00 4.66 -1.94
C LYS A 60 1.37 4.19 -2.45
N PHE A 61 1.39 3.37 -3.49
CA PHE A 61 2.62 2.83 -4.07
C PHE A 61 3.08 3.57 -5.33
N ASN A 62 2.40 4.66 -5.75
CA ASN A 62 2.72 5.39 -6.99
C ASN A 62 4.20 5.79 -7.07
N TYR A 63 4.81 6.23 -5.97
CA TYR A 63 6.22 6.60 -5.94
C TYR A 63 7.13 5.42 -6.33
N VAL A 64 6.85 4.23 -5.80
CA VAL A 64 7.61 3.01 -6.09
C VAL A 64 7.40 2.58 -7.54
N VAL A 65 6.15 2.64 -8.02
CA VAL A 65 5.80 2.34 -9.42
C VAL A 65 6.58 3.23 -10.37
N CYS A 66 6.56 4.55 -10.19
CA CYS A 66 7.30 5.49 -11.03
C CYS A 66 8.81 5.22 -11.00
N SER A 67 9.38 4.97 -9.81
CA SER A 67 10.81 4.68 -9.69
C SER A 67 11.23 3.41 -10.45
N ILE A 68 10.38 2.38 -10.48
CA ILE A 68 10.63 1.13 -11.22
C ILE A 68 10.45 1.34 -12.74
N GLU A 69 9.45 2.12 -13.15
CA GLU A 69 9.23 2.47 -14.56
C GLU A 69 10.39 3.29 -15.13
N GLU A 70 10.93 4.24 -14.36
CA GLU A 70 12.04 5.10 -14.76
C GLU A 70 13.38 4.36 -14.84
N SER A 71 13.60 3.35 -14.00
CA SER A 71 14.85 2.56 -14.02
C SER A 71 14.97 1.63 -15.23
N LYS A 72 13.90 1.49 -16.04
CA LYS A 72 13.78 0.53 -17.16
C LYS A 72 14.00 -0.93 -16.77
N ASP A 73 13.88 -1.23 -15.48
CA ASP A 73 14.17 -2.56 -14.91
C ASP A 73 13.00 -3.53 -15.09
N ILE A 74 11.83 -3.05 -15.52
CA ILE A 74 10.60 -3.84 -15.68
C ILE A 74 10.78 -5.10 -16.53
N TYR A 75 11.62 -5.05 -17.57
CA TYR A 75 11.85 -6.19 -18.47
C TYR A 75 12.72 -7.30 -17.88
N PHE A 76 13.47 -7.00 -16.82
CA PHE A 76 14.40 -7.93 -16.17
C PHE A 76 13.98 -8.29 -14.75
N LEU A 77 13.04 -7.53 -14.19
CA LEU A 77 12.55 -7.71 -12.82
C LEU A 77 11.73 -9.00 -12.70
N SER A 78 12.15 -9.88 -11.79
CA SER A 78 11.35 -11.05 -11.44
C SER A 78 10.18 -10.68 -10.52
N ILE A 79 9.17 -11.55 -10.47
CA ILE A 79 7.99 -11.36 -9.60
C ILE A 79 8.41 -11.32 -8.11
N ASP A 80 9.39 -12.15 -7.72
CA ASP A 80 9.88 -12.23 -6.35
C ASP A 80 10.65 -10.96 -5.94
N GLU A 81 11.47 -10.41 -6.83
CA GLU A 81 12.17 -9.14 -6.59
C GLU A 81 11.19 -7.97 -6.48
N LEU A 82 10.18 -7.92 -7.35
CA LEU A 82 9.10 -6.93 -7.26
C LEU A 82 8.38 -7.03 -5.91
N GLN A 83 8.01 -8.25 -5.49
CA GLN A 83 7.34 -8.49 -4.22
C GLN A 83 8.20 -8.01 -3.04
N GLY A 84 9.49 -8.36 -3.03
CA GLY A 84 10.44 -7.93 -2.01
C GLY A 84 10.57 -6.41 -1.92
N SER A 85 10.69 -5.73 -3.07
CA SER A 85 10.76 -4.26 -3.13
C SER A 85 9.50 -3.61 -2.54
N LEU A 86 8.31 -4.09 -2.93
CA LEU A 86 7.05 -3.56 -2.45
C LEU A 86 6.84 -3.79 -0.95
N LEU A 87 7.25 -4.95 -0.41
CA LEU A 87 7.18 -5.24 1.03
C LEU A 87 8.07 -4.31 1.86
N VAL A 88 9.30 -4.04 1.40
CA VAL A 88 10.19 -3.09 2.08
C VAL A 88 9.57 -1.69 2.10
N HIS A 89 8.91 -1.29 1.03
CA HIS A 89 8.21 0.00 0.97
C HIS A 89 6.95 0.04 1.85
N GLU A 90 6.17 -1.04 1.91
CA GLU A 90 5.00 -1.14 2.81
C GLU A 90 5.41 -0.94 4.27
N ILE A 91 6.49 -1.61 4.71
CA ILE A 91 7.03 -1.47 6.07
C ILE A 91 7.48 -0.03 6.35
N LYS A 92 8.14 0.64 5.39
CA LYS A 92 8.58 2.03 5.53
C LYS A 92 7.41 3.00 5.64
N LEU A 93 6.35 2.81 4.84
CA LEU A 93 5.14 3.62 4.89
C LEU A 93 4.43 3.46 6.24
N GLN A 94 4.29 2.24 6.75
CA GLN A 94 3.69 1.99 8.07
C GLN A 94 4.48 2.66 9.21
N GLN A 95 5.81 2.71 9.13
CA GLN A 95 6.64 3.42 10.12
C GLN A 95 6.45 4.93 10.06
N GLN A 96 6.28 5.50 8.86
CA GLN A 96 6.02 6.93 8.68
C GLN A 96 4.62 7.32 9.19
N ASP A 97 3.59 6.54 8.89
CA ASP A 97 2.24 6.76 9.41
C ASP A 97 2.24 6.76 10.95
N ASN A 98 2.95 5.81 11.57
CA ASN A 98 3.07 5.74 13.03
C ASN A 98 3.83 6.93 13.64
N ALA A 99 4.88 7.42 12.96
CA ALA A 99 5.63 8.59 13.41
C ALA A 99 4.82 9.89 13.29
N GLU A 100 4.03 10.04 12.22
CA GLU A 100 3.19 11.22 12.01
C GLU A 100 2.02 11.28 13.03
N LEU A 101 1.44 10.13 13.37
CA LEU A 101 0.40 10.04 14.40
C LEU A 101 0.92 10.45 15.79
N ALA A 102 2.14 10.04 16.16
CA ALA A 102 2.75 10.43 17.42
C ALA A 102 3.03 11.95 17.51
N LEU A 103 3.44 12.57 16.41
CA LEU A 103 3.68 14.02 16.35
C LEU A 103 2.37 14.82 16.48
N LYS A 104 1.28 14.37 15.86
CA LYS A 104 -0.04 15.01 15.98
C LYS A 104 -0.59 14.94 17.41
N VAL A 105 -0.45 13.78 18.07
CA VAL A 105 -0.84 13.61 19.48
C VAL A 105 -0.10 14.56 20.41
N SER A 106 1.18 14.81 20.17
CA SER A 106 1.96 15.79 20.97
C SER A 106 1.51 17.23 20.74
N SER A 107 1.06 17.58 19.53
CA SER A 107 0.63 18.95 19.23
C SER A 107 -0.75 19.28 19.82
N ASP A 108 -1.67 18.30 19.90
CA ASP A 108 -3.00 18.50 20.48
C ASP A 108 -2.97 18.71 22.01
N HIS A 109 -1.97 18.16 22.71
CA HIS A 109 -1.80 18.35 24.15
C HIS A 109 -1.37 19.79 24.53
N LEU A 110 -0.78 20.56 23.61
CA LEU A 110 -0.32 21.92 23.91
C LEU A 110 -1.40 23.00 23.74
N VAL A 111 -2.51 22.71 23.05
CA VAL A 111 -3.56 23.71 22.76
C VAL A 111 -4.57 23.83 23.92
N LYS A 112 -4.59 22.89 24.88
CA LYS A 112 -5.63 22.79 25.91
C LYS A 112 -5.11 23.02 27.33
N GLY A 113 -4.39 24.12 27.55
CA GLY A 113 -3.85 24.39 28.88
C GLY A 113 -3.37 25.83 29.10
N ASN A 114 -4.25 26.82 28.98
CA ASN A 114 -4.00 28.14 29.57
C ASN A 114 -5.31 28.85 29.98
N GLY A 115 -6.01 28.25 30.94
CA GLY A 115 -7.09 28.88 31.71
C GLY A 115 -6.66 29.01 33.16
N GLY A 116 -5.62 29.82 33.42
CA GLY A 116 -5.05 30.03 34.75
C GLY A 116 -6.08 30.61 35.72
N ARG A 117 -6.39 29.82 36.76
CA ARG A 117 -7.09 30.22 37.97
C ARG A 117 -6.48 31.50 38.55
N ARG A 118 -7.26 32.57 38.67
CA ARG A 118 -6.98 33.68 39.59
C ARG A 118 -7.99 33.64 40.72
N SER A 119 -7.59 33.03 41.82
CA SER A 119 -8.15 33.29 43.14
C SER A 119 -7.07 34.00 43.94
N ASN A 120 -7.37 35.19 44.46
CA ASN A 120 -6.86 35.63 45.75
C ASN A 120 -7.76 36.76 46.30
N GLY A 121 -8.36 36.51 47.46
CA GLY A 121 -9.18 37.47 48.20
C GLY A 121 -8.39 38.29 49.25
N HIS A 122 -9.16 38.97 50.11
CA HIS A 122 -8.78 39.72 51.33
C HIS A 122 -8.07 41.08 51.08
N ASN A 123 -8.34 42.21 51.77
CA ASN A 123 -9.17 42.50 52.94
C ASN A 123 -9.37 44.02 53.16
N ASP A 124 -10.49 44.38 53.82
CA ASP A 124 -10.71 45.36 54.90
C ASP A 124 -10.28 46.85 54.90
N LYS A 125 -11.22 47.64 55.49
CA LYS A 125 -11.15 48.97 56.15
C LYS A 125 -10.96 50.21 55.25
N SER A 126 -11.66 51.34 55.46
CA SER A 126 -12.24 51.87 56.70
C SER A 126 -13.44 52.80 56.44
#